data_AF-E1T826-F1
#
_entry.id   AF-E1T826-F1
#
_cell.length_a   1.000
_cell.length_b   1.000
_cell.length_c   1.000
_cell.angle_alpha   90.00
_cell.angle_beta   90.00
_cell.angle_gamma   90.00
#
_symmetry.space_group_name_H-M   'P 1'
#
loop_
_entity.id
_entity.type
_entity.pdbx_description
1 polymer ?
#
loop_
_entity_poly.entity_id
_entity_poly.type
_entity_poly.pdbx_seq_one_letter_code
_entity_poly.pdbx_strand_id
1 'polypeptide(L)'
;MSDSALEAAGSSLPLTPHASPLAPRAQSEARADSAGKEHVIDAMRGFAALLVAYFHCRQIEWVGMQVFHQNAGHSFNLNTIAAYLTFPIAWGSAGVPIFFVISGYCIHRSAAMRLAGNPAYRLDAANFWARRFARIYPVLLAALLLTLALDWFSLQLPPVSHKIREIGLGAFLVNLFSLQGVAGKTYGSNGALWTLSLEVQFYAIYPLLFALRRRIGMNSVLAIVAVVNVVSAYALERHDIQFFTSYWFSWTLGAWIADAKAHEASQTRSSWWLYVLAAAFVVLGCAAFHFGQYGAFQLWAIGFAFYLYRALECKKGKKDETSEKNEKGNKGSESSRNARAGWGLRLLSRFGDFSFSLYLIHLPIFVLLSSLLYRSSLQMSIWPSFGYMLVAVPAAYVFYRLVELPAMKWSASLKPKAKGAWQRS
;
A
#
# COMPACT_ATOMS: atom_id res chain seq x y z
N MET A 1 1.16 4.04 -4.78
CA MET A 1 0.64 5.42 -4.81
C MET A 1 0.70 5.97 -6.22
N SER A 2 -0.34 5.66 -7.02
CA SER A 2 -0.58 6.21 -8.36
C SER A 2 -0.88 7.71 -8.27
N ASP A 3 -0.26 8.51 -9.12
CA ASP A 3 -0.53 9.97 -9.23
C ASP A 3 -1.80 10.20 -10.09
N SER A 4 -2.94 9.62 -9.71
CA SER A 4 -4.19 9.67 -10.49
C SER A 4 -5.01 10.95 -10.26
N ALA A 5 -4.70 11.75 -9.24
CA ALA A 5 -5.50 12.92 -8.87
C ALA A 5 -5.30 14.18 -9.76
N LEU A 6 -4.50 14.11 -10.84
CA LEU A 6 -4.07 15.30 -11.59
C LEU A 6 -4.37 15.31 -13.09
N GLU A 7 -4.93 14.25 -13.68
CA GLU A 7 -5.38 14.33 -15.08
C GLU A 7 -6.75 14.99 -15.25
N ALA A 8 -7.46 15.31 -14.16
CA ALA A 8 -8.77 15.96 -14.23
C ALA A 8 -8.73 17.51 -14.29
N ALA A 9 -7.55 18.13 -14.24
CA ALA A 9 -7.41 19.60 -14.24
C ALA A 9 -6.22 20.04 -15.10
N GLY A 10 -6.41 20.11 -16.42
CA GLY A 10 -5.36 20.52 -17.35
C GLY A 10 -5.78 20.44 -18.81
N SER A 11 -6.98 20.91 -19.15
CA SER A 11 -7.42 21.08 -20.53
C SER A 11 -6.88 22.39 -21.11
N SER A 12 -5.74 22.32 -21.79
CA SER A 12 -5.43 23.19 -22.94
C SER A 12 -4.18 22.69 -23.68
N LEU A 13 -4.39 22.36 -24.96
CA LEU A 13 -3.39 22.00 -25.98
C LEU A 13 -2.36 23.14 -26.17
N PRO A 14 -1.15 22.83 -26.68
CA PRO A 14 -0.93 23.01 -28.12
C PRO A 14 -0.29 21.80 -28.81
N LEU A 15 -0.75 21.57 -30.05
CA LEU A 15 -0.23 20.63 -31.05
C LEU A 15 1.21 20.99 -31.48
N THR A 16 2.07 20.00 -31.70
CA THR A 16 3.06 19.93 -32.82
C THR A 16 3.66 18.51 -32.96
N PRO A 17 4.21 18.14 -34.14
CA PRO A 17 4.00 16.82 -34.75
C PRO A 17 5.21 15.86 -34.69
N HIS A 18 4.96 14.62 -35.15
CA HIS A 18 5.88 13.48 -35.35
C HIS A 18 5.98 12.44 -34.21
N ALA A 19 4.83 11.87 -33.89
CA ALA A 19 4.74 10.41 -33.70
C ALA A 19 3.71 9.91 -34.72
N SER A 20 3.99 8.81 -35.42
CA SER A 20 2.98 8.15 -36.27
C SER A 20 1.65 8.06 -35.50
N PRO A 21 0.52 8.55 -36.05
CA PRO A 21 -0.72 8.62 -35.31
C PRO A 21 -1.23 7.19 -35.09
N LEU A 22 -0.95 6.63 -33.91
CA LEU A 22 -1.79 5.57 -33.38
C LEU A 22 -3.22 6.10 -33.44
N ALA A 23 -4.09 5.38 -34.14
CA ALA A 23 -5.47 5.78 -34.36
C ALA A 23 -6.11 6.24 -33.04
N PRO A 24 -6.97 7.28 -33.03
CA PRO A 24 -7.56 7.84 -31.80
C PRO A 24 -8.22 6.78 -30.89
N ARG A 25 -8.66 5.65 -31.48
CA ARG A 25 -9.15 4.45 -30.78
C ARG A 25 -8.08 3.78 -29.91
N ALA A 26 -6.85 3.60 -30.42
CA ALA A 26 -5.75 2.96 -29.68
C ALA A 26 -5.28 3.82 -28.49
N GLN A 27 -5.32 5.14 -28.61
CA GLN A 27 -5.02 6.05 -27.49
C GLN A 27 -6.11 6.02 -26.41
N SER A 28 -7.38 5.96 -26.81
CA SER A 28 -8.52 5.81 -25.90
C SER A 28 -8.46 4.49 -25.12
N GLU A 29 -8.19 3.39 -25.83
CA GLU A 29 -8.03 2.06 -25.24
C GLU A 29 -6.85 2.00 -24.25
N ALA A 30 -5.70 2.58 -24.59
CA ALA A 30 -4.55 2.64 -23.68
C ALA A 30 -4.81 3.46 -22.41
N ARG A 31 -5.57 4.56 -22.51
CA ARG A 31 -5.97 5.38 -21.36
C ARG A 31 -6.95 4.63 -20.46
N ALA A 32 -7.96 3.98 -21.04
CA ALA A 32 -8.93 3.17 -20.31
C ALA A 32 -8.24 2.01 -19.56
N ASP A 33 -7.25 1.38 -20.18
CA ASP A 33 -6.43 0.32 -19.59
C ASP A 33 -5.58 0.81 -18.41
N SER A 34 -4.96 1.99 -18.50
CA SER A 34 -4.21 2.55 -17.37
C SER A 34 -5.13 2.90 -16.20
N ALA A 35 -6.28 3.52 -16.47
CA ALA A 35 -7.27 3.85 -15.45
C ALA A 35 -7.81 2.60 -14.73
N GLY A 36 -8.08 1.53 -15.48
CA GLY A 36 -8.50 0.24 -14.91
C GLY A 36 -7.46 -0.37 -13.97
N LYS A 37 -6.18 -0.34 -14.35
CA LYS A 37 -5.07 -0.84 -13.51
C LYS A 37 -4.92 -0.03 -12.23
N GLU A 38 -5.08 1.29 -12.31
CA GLU A 38 -4.99 2.18 -11.16
C GLU A 38 -6.13 1.92 -10.16
N HIS A 39 -7.36 1.77 -10.64
CA HIS A 39 -8.50 1.39 -9.79
C HIS A 39 -8.29 0.08 -9.02
N VAL A 40 -7.71 -0.93 -9.67
CA VAL A 40 -7.41 -2.22 -9.02
C VAL A 40 -6.37 -2.05 -7.93
N ILE A 41 -5.29 -1.30 -8.19
CA ILE A 41 -4.23 -1.04 -7.22
C ILE A 41 -4.78 -0.27 -6.02
N ASP A 42 -5.57 0.78 -6.27
CA ASP A 42 -6.14 1.58 -5.18
C ASP A 42 -7.16 0.78 -4.37
N ALA A 43 -7.94 -0.11 -5.00
CA ALA A 43 -8.81 -1.03 -4.26
C ALA A 43 -8.02 -2.01 -3.37
N MET A 44 -6.91 -2.57 -3.86
CA MET A 44 -6.06 -3.45 -3.06
C MET A 44 -5.42 -2.70 -1.87
N ARG A 45 -5.02 -1.43 -2.07
CA ARG A 45 -4.51 -0.57 -0.99
C ARG A 45 -5.59 -0.27 0.05
N GLY A 46 -6.81 0.06 -0.39
CA GLY A 46 -7.94 0.31 0.51
C GLY A 46 -8.27 -0.92 1.35
N PHE A 47 -8.31 -2.11 0.72
CA PHE A 47 -8.48 -3.38 1.42
C PHE A 47 -7.39 -3.62 2.46
N ALA A 48 -6.11 -3.46 2.09
CA ALA A 48 -4.99 -3.65 3.00
C ALA A 48 -5.01 -2.67 4.19
N ALA A 49 -5.35 -1.39 3.95
CA ALA A 49 -5.46 -0.40 5.01
C ALA A 49 -6.54 -0.77 6.02
N LEU A 50 -7.74 -1.13 5.54
CA LEU A 50 -8.86 -1.53 6.40
C LEU A 50 -8.54 -2.81 7.17
N LEU A 51 -7.90 -3.79 6.53
CA LEU A 51 -7.50 -5.04 7.15
C LEU A 51 -6.52 -4.81 8.32
N VAL A 52 -5.47 -4.01 8.09
CA VAL A 52 -4.46 -3.70 9.13
C VAL A 52 -5.06 -2.84 10.23
N ALA A 53 -5.85 -1.82 9.89
CA ALA A 53 -6.49 -0.96 10.89
C ALA A 53 -7.43 -1.76 11.79
N TYR A 54 -8.27 -2.64 11.21
CA TYR A 54 -9.17 -3.45 12.02
C TYR A 54 -8.44 -4.52 12.86
N PHE A 55 -7.34 -5.06 12.35
CA PHE A 55 -6.45 -5.92 13.13
C PHE A 55 -5.89 -5.20 14.37
N HIS A 56 -5.34 -4.00 14.21
CA HIS A 56 -4.84 -3.20 15.34
C HIS A 56 -5.96 -2.78 16.29
N CYS A 57 -7.15 -2.47 15.78
CA CYS A 57 -8.32 -2.19 16.61
C CYS A 57 -8.63 -3.36 17.54
N ARG A 58 -8.67 -4.59 17.02
CA ARG A 58 -8.87 -5.80 17.83
C ARG A 58 -7.76 -6.01 18.86
N GLN A 59 -6.51 -5.72 18.52
CA GLN A 59 -5.38 -5.85 19.46
C GLN A 59 -5.38 -4.84 20.60
N ILE A 60 -6.01 -3.67 20.40
CA ILE A 60 -6.12 -2.64 21.42
C ILE A 60 -7.30 -2.92 22.34
N GLU A 61 -8.44 -3.29 21.76
CA GLU A 61 -9.72 -3.22 22.46
C GLU A 61 -10.28 -4.58 22.87
N TRP A 62 -9.95 -5.66 22.17
CA TRP A 62 -10.63 -6.94 22.33
C TRP A 62 -9.73 -7.98 23.01
N VAL A 63 -10.31 -8.82 23.87
CA VAL A 63 -9.59 -9.84 24.66
C VAL A 63 -8.85 -10.90 23.83
N GLY A 64 -9.10 -10.97 22.52
CA GLY A 64 -8.51 -11.94 21.62
C GLY A 64 -9.31 -13.25 21.54
N MET A 65 -9.08 -14.01 20.48
CA MET A 65 -9.93 -15.16 20.14
C MET A 65 -9.83 -16.29 21.16
N GLN A 66 -8.64 -16.54 21.69
CA GLN A 66 -8.42 -17.63 22.63
C GLN A 66 -9.19 -17.41 23.94
N VAL A 67 -9.04 -16.22 24.54
CA VAL A 67 -9.76 -15.84 25.77
C VAL A 67 -11.26 -15.73 25.50
N PHE A 68 -11.65 -15.18 24.35
CA PHE A 68 -13.06 -15.10 23.97
C PHE A 68 -13.70 -16.49 23.87
N HIS A 69 -13.05 -17.44 23.19
CA HIS A 69 -13.56 -18.81 23.02
C HIS A 69 -13.71 -19.53 24.37
N GLN A 70 -12.74 -19.39 25.27
CA GLN A 70 -12.76 -20.00 26.60
C GLN A 70 -13.94 -19.50 27.46
N ASN A 71 -14.34 -18.23 27.30
CA ASN A 71 -15.42 -17.64 28.10
C ASN A 71 -16.80 -17.73 27.43
N ALA A 72 -16.88 -17.51 26.11
CA ALA A 72 -18.15 -17.46 25.38
C ALA A 72 -18.64 -18.84 24.90
N GLY A 73 -17.73 -19.82 24.82
CA GLY A 73 -17.99 -21.18 24.36
C GLY A 73 -18.67 -21.22 22.98
N HIS A 74 -19.78 -21.96 22.89
CA HIS A 74 -20.61 -22.12 21.69
C HIS A 74 -21.93 -21.34 21.75
N SER A 75 -21.97 -20.22 22.48
CA SER A 75 -23.18 -19.40 22.58
C SER A 75 -23.61 -18.86 21.20
N PHE A 76 -24.88 -19.05 20.83
CA PHE A 76 -25.45 -18.54 19.57
C PHE A 76 -26.03 -17.14 19.73
N ASN A 77 -25.18 -16.16 20.06
CA ASN A 77 -25.56 -14.75 20.09
C ASN A 77 -24.84 -13.96 18.98
N LEU A 78 -25.38 -12.78 18.63
CA LEU A 78 -24.82 -11.95 17.56
C LEU A 78 -23.37 -11.54 17.81
N ASN A 79 -22.97 -11.35 19.06
CA ASN A 79 -21.59 -11.03 19.43
C ASN A 79 -20.63 -12.19 19.12
N THR A 80 -21.01 -13.42 19.47
CA THR A 80 -20.23 -14.63 19.22
C THR A 80 -20.12 -14.92 17.72
N ILE A 81 -21.23 -14.78 16.97
CA ILE A 81 -21.22 -14.91 15.51
C ILE A 81 -20.28 -13.87 14.89
N ALA A 82 -20.42 -12.59 15.26
CA ALA A 82 -19.56 -11.53 14.74
C ALA A 82 -18.08 -11.74 15.12
N ALA A 83 -17.80 -12.19 16.34
CA ALA A 83 -16.44 -12.50 16.79
C ALA A 83 -15.81 -13.62 15.94
N TYR A 84 -16.51 -14.73 15.71
CA TYR A 84 -16.00 -15.81 14.87
C TYR A 84 -15.90 -15.44 13.39
N LEU A 85 -16.83 -14.64 12.85
CA LEU A 85 -16.74 -14.13 11.48
C LEU A 85 -15.50 -13.24 11.26
N THR A 86 -15.03 -12.56 12.32
CA THR A 86 -13.81 -11.75 12.28
C THR A 86 -12.54 -12.56 12.59
N PHE A 87 -12.63 -13.88 12.77
CA PHE A 87 -11.48 -14.76 12.97
C PHE A 87 -10.36 -14.57 11.93
N PRO A 88 -10.63 -14.48 10.62
CA PRO A 88 -9.59 -14.31 9.60
C PRO A 88 -8.74 -13.04 9.78
N ILE A 89 -9.27 -12.03 10.48
CA ILE A 89 -8.55 -10.79 10.80
C ILE A 89 -7.37 -11.06 11.74
N ALA A 90 -7.27 -12.23 12.37
CA ALA A 90 -6.09 -12.63 13.13
C ALA A 90 -4.78 -12.57 12.30
N TRP A 91 -4.87 -12.74 10.97
CA TRP A 91 -3.75 -12.58 10.04
C TRP A 91 -3.75 -11.20 9.34
N GLY A 92 -4.39 -10.19 9.93
CA GLY A 92 -4.52 -8.88 9.30
C GLY A 92 -3.20 -8.14 9.06
N SER A 93 -2.13 -8.54 9.76
CA SER A 93 -0.75 -8.11 9.46
C SER A 93 -0.30 -8.45 8.04
N ALA A 94 -0.94 -9.41 7.36
CA ALA A 94 -0.72 -9.72 5.94
C ALA A 94 -0.97 -8.54 5.00
N GLY A 95 -1.70 -7.51 5.45
CA GLY A 95 -1.83 -6.25 4.70
C GLY A 95 -0.52 -5.47 4.55
N VAL A 96 0.46 -5.66 5.44
CA VAL A 96 1.76 -4.96 5.37
C VAL A 96 2.58 -5.40 4.14
N PRO A 97 2.79 -6.71 3.87
CA PRO A 97 3.38 -7.18 2.62
C PRO A 97 2.68 -6.65 1.35
N ILE A 98 1.35 -6.53 1.37
CA ILE A 98 0.58 -5.96 0.26
C ILE A 98 1.02 -4.51 -0.01
N PHE A 99 1.17 -3.70 1.03
CA PHE A 99 1.66 -2.32 0.89
C PHE A 99 3.07 -2.25 0.31
N PHE A 100 3.99 -3.11 0.75
CA PHE A 100 5.36 -3.09 0.23
C PHE A 100 5.44 -3.48 -1.25
N VAL A 101 4.73 -4.55 -1.66
CA VAL A 101 4.68 -4.96 -3.07
C VAL A 101 4.05 -3.86 -3.93
N ILE A 102 2.93 -3.26 -3.50
CA ILE A 102 2.29 -2.16 -4.24
C ILE A 102 3.21 -0.93 -4.29
N SER A 103 3.90 -0.61 -3.19
CA SER A 103 4.84 0.51 -3.11
C SER A 103 5.96 0.34 -4.14
N GLY A 104 6.62 -0.82 -4.15
CA GLY A 104 7.68 -1.13 -5.12
C GLY A 104 7.21 -1.06 -6.57
N TYR A 105 6.03 -1.61 -6.86
CA TYR A 105 5.43 -1.52 -8.19
C TYR A 105 5.19 -0.06 -8.61
N CYS A 106 4.50 0.73 -7.78
CA CYS A 106 4.17 2.11 -8.13
C CYS A 106 5.39 3.02 -8.26
N ILE A 107 6.40 2.83 -7.40
CA ILE A 107 7.62 3.63 -7.41
C ILE A 107 8.45 3.33 -8.66
N HIS A 108 8.59 2.05 -9.00
CA HIS A 108 9.44 1.63 -10.11
C HIS A 108 8.78 1.78 -11.48
N ARG A 109 7.45 1.60 -11.60
CA ARG A 109 6.68 1.61 -12.86
C ARG A 109 7.04 2.77 -13.80
N SER A 110 7.05 4.01 -13.30
CA SER A 110 7.34 5.18 -14.15
C SER A 110 8.76 5.14 -14.73
N ALA A 111 9.74 4.72 -13.92
CA ALA A 111 11.13 4.61 -14.36
C ALA A 111 11.33 3.40 -15.30
N ALA A 112 10.68 2.27 -15.01
CA ALA A 112 10.70 1.08 -15.86
C ALA A 112 10.15 1.37 -17.26
N MET A 113 9.00 2.03 -17.35
CA MET A 113 8.40 2.43 -18.64
C MET A 113 9.30 3.40 -19.42
N ARG A 114 9.92 4.37 -18.76
CA ARG A 114 10.87 5.31 -19.40
C ARG A 114 12.13 4.61 -19.88
N LEU A 115 12.60 3.62 -19.14
CA LEU A 115 13.79 2.85 -19.49
C LEU A 115 13.52 1.86 -20.63
N ALA A 116 12.31 1.29 -20.70
CA ALA A 116 11.86 0.47 -21.82
C ALA A 116 11.75 1.30 -23.11
N GLY A 117 11.25 2.54 -23.03
CA GLY A 117 11.20 3.46 -24.18
C GLY A 117 12.54 4.12 -24.54
N ASN A 118 13.46 4.24 -23.58
CA ASN A 118 14.79 4.83 -23.79
C ASN A 118 15.84 4.12 -22.90
N PRO A 119 16.66 3.21 -23.46
CA PRO A 119 17.71 2.49 -22.72
C PRO A 119 18.77 3.39 -22.07
N ALA A 120 18.96 4.61 -22.58
CA ALA A 120 19.88 5.60 -22.03
C ALA A 120 19.30 6.37 -20.84
N TYR A 121 18.01 6.20 -20.52
CA TYR A 121 17.32 6.93 -19.46
C TYR A 121 18.05 6.78 -18.10
N ARG A 122 18.28 7.93 -17.46
CA ARG A 122 18.84 8.03 -16.10
C ARG A 122 17.79 8.63 -15.18
N LEU A 123 17.69 8.09 -13.97
CA LEU A 123 16.82 8.65 -12.95
C LEU A 123 17.43 9.94 -12.40
N ASP A 124 16.65 11.01 -12.41
CA ASP A 124 16.97 12.24 -11.70
C ASP A 124 16.71 12.03 -10.20
N ALA A 125 17.77 11.67 -9.47
CA ALA A 125 17.70 11.29 -8.05
C ALA A 125 17.30 12.45 -7.14
N ALA A 126 17.84 13.65 -7.37
CA ALA A 126 17.55 14.83 -6.55
C ALA A 126 16.06 15.18 -6.60
N ASN A 127 15.51 15.25 -7.81
CA ASN A 127 14.09 15.51 -8.03
C ASN A 127 13.21 14.34 -7.56
N PHE A 128 13.67 13.10 -7.69
CA PHE A 128 12.98 11.94 -7.10
C PHE A 128 12.84 12.11 -5.59
N TRP A 129 13.93 12.39 -4.87
CA TRP A 129 13.92 12.59 -3.42
C TRP A 129 13.09 13.80 -3.02
N ALA A 130 13.24 14.94 -3.70
CA ALA A 130 12.47 16.16 -3.41
C ALA A 130 10.96 15.92 -3.49
N ARG A 131 10.48 15.20 -4.52
CA ARG A 131 9.06 14.85 -4.64
C ARG A 131 8.59 13.93 -3.52
N ARG A 132 9.39 12.96 -3.10
CA ARG A 132 9.02 12.03 -2.02
C ARG A 132 9.06 12.72 -0.65
N PHE A 133 10.02 13.59 -0.43
CA PHE A 133 10.09 14.45 0.75
C PHE A 133 8.84 15.33 0.87
N ALA A 134 8.52 16.09 -0.18
CA ALA A 134 7.34 16.97 -0.21
C ALA A 134 6.00 16.21 -0.04
N ARG A 135 5.97 14.92 -0.41
CA ARG A 135 4.79 14.06 -0.26
C ARG A 135 4.62 13.54 1.17
N ILE A 136 5.71 13.18 1.84
CA ILE A 136 5.66 12.38 3.07
C ILE A 136 5.85 13.24 4.32
N TYR A 137 6.82 14.15 4.32
CA TYR A 137 7.20 14.88 5.53
C TYR A 137 6.09 15.77 6.10
N PRO A 138 5.28 16.49 5.29
CA PRO A 138 4.16 17.25 5.84
C PRO A 138 3.14 16.36 6.55
N VAL A 139 2.87 15.18 5.97
CA VAL A 139 1.90 14.22 6.49
C VAL A 139 2.44 13.54 7.75
N LEU A 140 3.72 13.15 7.74
CA LEU A 140 4.41 12.60 8.90
C LEU A 140 4.41 13.59 10.07
N LEU A 141 4.80 14.85 9.83
CA LEU A 141 4.82 15.86 10.89
C LEU A 141 3.42 16.05 11.50
N ALA A 142 2.38 16.19 10.67
CA ALA A 142 1.01 16.30 11.15
C ALA A 142 0.56 15.05 11.94
N ALA A 143 0.94 13.85 11.49
CA ALA A 143 0.62 12.61 12.20
C ALA A 143 1.32 12.50 13.56
N LEU A 144 2.59 12.95 13.66
CA LEU A 144 3.33 13.00 14.93
C LEU A 144 2.71 14.01 15.90
N LEU A 145 2.33 15.20 15.42
CA LEU A 145 1.65 16.20 16.24
C LEU A 145 0.27 15.72 16.70
N LEU A 146 -0.49 15.06 15.82
CA LEU A 146 -1.75 14.44 16.19
C LEU A 146 -1.54 13.33 17.24
N THR A 147 -0.54 12.47 17.05
CA THR A 147 -0.18 11.42 18.01
C THR A 147 0.14 12.03 19.38
N LEU A 148 0.99 13.07 19.41
CA LEU A 148 1.32 13.80 20.63
C LEU A 148 0.05 14.33 21.32
N ALA A 149 -0.85 14.98 20.57
CA ALA A 149 -2.07 15.55 21.12
C ALA A 149 -3.00 14.48 21.72
N LEU A 150 -3.23 13.38 21.00
CA LEU A 150 -4.13 12.31 21.46
C LEU A 150 -3.54 11.52 22.63
N ASP A 151 -2.23 11.25 22.61
CA ASP A 151 -1.55 10.55 23.71
C ASP A 151 -1.46 11.43 24.95
N TRP A 152 -1.19 12.73 24.81
CA TRP A 152 -1.17 13.68 25.92
C TRP A 152 -2.53 13.73 26.65
N PHE A 153 -3.64 13.67 25.90
CA PHE A 153 -4.96 13.58 26.51
C PHE A 153 -5.20 12.20 27.15
N SER A 154 -4.80 11.12 26.47
CA SER A 154 -4.96 9.75 27.00
C SER A 154 -4.17 9.52 28.29
N LEU A 155 -3.02 10.16 28.47
CA LEU A 155 -2.21 10.10 29.69
C LEU A 155 -2.90 10.72 30.92
N GLN A 156 -3.90 11.58 30.71
CA GLN A 156 -4.70 12.17 31.79
C GLN A 156 -5.86 11.28 32.24
N LEU A 157 -6.07 10.13 31.58
CA LEU A 157 -7.17 9.19 31.83
C LEU A 157 -6.64 7.88 32.44
N PRO A 158 -6.40 7.82 33.77
CA PRO A 158 -5.96 6.59 34.41
C PRO A 158 -7.06 5.50 34.41
N PRO A 159 -6.71 4.21 34.21
CA PRO A 159 -5.37 3.69 33.99
C PRO A 159 -4.88 3.92 32.55
N VAL A 160 -3.61 4.30 32.43
CA VAL A 160 -2.96 4.60 31.15
C VAL A 160 -2.78 3.33 30.34
N SER A 161 -3.08 3.39 29.05
CA SER A 161 -2.87 2.30 28.12
C SER A 161 -1.38 1.94 28.00
N HIS A 162 -1.04 0.67 28.17
CA HIS A 162 0.31 0.12 27.95
C HIS A 162 0.80 0.27 26.50
N LYS A 163 -0.06 0.69 25.56
CA LYS A 163 0.30 0.96 24.16
C LYS A 163 1.02 2.28 23.99
N ILE A 164 0.84 3.24 24.90
CA ILE A 164 1.53 4.54 24.86
C ILE A 164 2.99 4.32 25.30
N ARG A 165 3.92 4.54 24.37
CA ARG A 165 5.37 4.47 24.62
C ARG A 165 5.92 5.87 24.95
N GLU A 166 7.17 6.13 24.60
CA GLU A 166 7.84 7.41 24.80
C GLU A 166 7.24 8.52 23.92
N ILE A 167 6.82 9.62 24.55
CA ILE A 167 6.30 10.83 23.89
C ILE A 167 7.28 12.01 23.94
N GLY A 168 8.49 11.81 24.49
CA GLY A 168 9.50 12.85 24.65
C GLY A 168 10.11 13.34 23.32
N LEU A 169 10.81 14.47 23.38
CA LEU A 169 11.42 15.10 22.21
C LEU A 169 12.42 14.19 21.47
N GLY A 170 13.19 13.37 22.19
CA GLY A 170 14.11 12.40 21.58
C GLY A 170 13.38 11.39 20.69
N ALA A 171 12.32 10.76 21.20
CA ALA A 171 11.48 9.84 20.42
C ALA A 171 10.78 10.55 19.24
N PHE A 172 10.33 11.80 19.44
CA PHE A 172 9.76 12.62 18.38
C PHE A 172 10.76 12.84 17.24
N LEU A 173 12.00 13.24 17.55
CA LEU A 173 13.06 13.47 16.57
C LEU A 173 13.46 12.18 15.84
N VAL A 174 13.62 11.06 16.57
CA VAL A 174 13.88 9.75 15.94
C VAL A 174 12.81 9.41 14.91
N ASN A 175 11.53 9.65 15.22
CA ASN A 175 10.44 9.35 14.31
C ASN A 175 10.31 10.38 13.18
N LEU A 176 10.59 11.65 13.44
CA LEU A 176 10.62 12.72 12.42
C LEU A 176 11.71 12.46 11.37
N PHE A 177 12.87 11.96 11.77
CA PHE A 177 13.93 11.53 10.86
C PHE A 177 13.73 10.13 10.30
N SER A 178 12.60 9.48 10.59
CA SER A 178 12.29 8.14 10.11
C SER A 178 13.34 7.09 10.51
N LEU A 179 13.89 7.19 11.74
CA LEU A 179 14.92 6.30 12.29
C LEU A 179 14.37 5.28 13.31
N GLN A 180 13.06 5.25 13.53
CA GLN A 180 12.40 4.23 14.35
C GLN A 180 12.62 2.82 13.77
N GLY A 181 12.95 1.86 14.64
CA GLY A 181 13.41 0.51 14.26
C GLY A 181 14.94 0.37 14.20
N VAL A 182 15.68 1.50 14.11
CA VAL A 182 17.15 1.53 14.07
C VAL A 182 17.73 2.27 15.28
N ALA A 183 17.31 3.51 15.50
CA ALA A 183 17.82 4.39 16.55
C ALA A 183 16.84 4.60 17.73
N GLY A 184 15.66 4.00 17.67
CA GLY A 184 14.65 4.08 18.72
C GLY A 184 13.34 3.41 18.35
N LYS A 185 12.35 3.46 19.25
CA LYS A 185 11.02 2.87 19.04
C LYS A 185 10.07 3.86 18.36
N THR A 186 8.92 3.35 17.96
CA THR A 186 7.81 4.16 17.42
C THR A 186 7.32 5.18 18.45
N TYR A 187 6.99 6.38 17.98
CA TYR A 187 6.55 7.49 18.83
C TYR A 187 5.19 7.23 19.48
N GLY A 188 5.11 7.39 20.81
CA GLY A 188 3.87 7.28 21.57
C GLY A 188 3.12 5.97 21.32
N SER A 189 1.81 6.07 21.11
CA SER A 189 0.91 4.95 20.76
C SER A 189 0.99 4.54 19.28
N ASN A 190 1.66 5.33 18.44
CA ASN A 190 1.66 5.15 16.99
C ASN A 190 2.64 4.07 16.52
N GLY A 191 2.35 2.85 16.94
CA GLY A 191 3.09 1.65 16.57
C GLY A 191 3.13 1.33 15.08
N ALA A 192 2.38 2.03 14.21
CA ALA A 192 2.36 1.80 12.76
C ALA A 192 3.49 2.52 12.02
N LEU A 193 4.17 3.49 12.67
CA LEU A 193 5.21 4.31 12.05
C LEU A 193 6.46 3.53 11.61
N TRP A 194 6.67 2.29 12.08
CA TRP A 194 7.84 1.50 11.68
C TRP A 194 7.88 1.24 10.15
N THR A 195 6.75 0.94 9.52
CA THR A 195 6.73 0.70 8.06
C THR A 195 7.02 1.97 7.27
N LEU A 196 6.65 3.14 7.81
CA LEU A 196 6.93 4.42 7.18
C LEU A 196 8.44 4.69 7.17
N SER A 197 9.14 4.35 8.26
CA SER A 197 10.61 4.41 8.28
C SER A 197 11.20 3.55 7.17
N LEU A 198 10.71 2.33 6.99
CA LEU A 198 11.15 1.45 5.91
C LEU A 198 10.87 2.04 4.53
N GLU A 199 9.72 2.70 4.35
CA GLU A 199 9.38 3.37 3.09
C GLU A 199 10.37 4.51 2.77
N VAL A 200 10.74 5.32 3.77
CA VAL A 200 11.76 6.37 3.63
C VAL A 200 13.13 5.78 3.30
N GLN A 201 13.51 4.68 3.93
CA GLN A 201 14.74 3.95 3.61
C GLN A 201 14.71 3.40 2.16
N PHE A 202 13.57 2.88 1.69
CA PHE A 202 13.40 2.47 0.28
C PHE A 202 13.57 3.64 -0.69
N TYR A 203 13.09 4.84 -0.35
CA TYR A 203 13.31 6.03 -1.17
C TYR A 203 14.76 6.46 -1.23
N ALA A 204 15.49 6.36 -0.11
CA ALA A 204 16.91 6.68 -0.06
C ALA A 204 17.72 5.75 -0.97
N ILE A 205 17.47 4.44 -0.91
CA ILE A 205 18.24 3.42 -1.65
C ILE A 205 17.80 3.26 -3.12
N TYR A 206 16.59 3.71 -3.49
CA TYR A 206 16.01 3.46 -4.81
C TYR A 206 16.89 3.90 -6.00
N PRO A 207 17.50 5.10 -6.03
CA PRO A 207 18.37 5.49 -7.14
C PRO A 207 19.55 4.54 -7.34
N LEU A 208 20.11 3.99 -6.26
CA LEU A 208 21.18 2.99 -6.34
C LEU A 208 20.66 1.67 -6.93
N LEU A 209 19.49 1.20 -6.48
CA LEU A 209 18.84 0.02 -7.06
C LEU A 209 18.54 0.18 -8.54
N PHE A 210 18.06 1.36 -8.94
CA PHE A 210 17.81 1.66 -10.34
C PHE A 210 19.10 1.64 -11.16
N ALA A 211 20.19 2.20 -10.64
CA ALA A 211 21.50 2.14 -11.27
C ALA A 211 22.03 0.70 -11.38
N LEU A 212 21.83 -0.13 -10.35
CA LEU A 212 22.21 -1.55 -10.36
C LEU A 212 21.38 -2.34 -11.39
N ARG A 213 20.06 -2.13 -11.43
CA ARG A 213 19.15 -2.72 -12.43
C ARG A 213 19.57 -2.41 -13.86
N ARG A 214 20.17 -1.24 -14.11
CA ARG A 214 20.70 -0.90 -15.44
C ARG A 214 21.97 -1.67 -15.81
N ARG A 215 22.77 -2.10 -14.83
CA ARG A 215 24.04 -2.82 -15.06
C ARG A 215 23.83 -4.33 -15.21
N ILE A 216 23.03 -4.93 -14.33
CA ILE A 216 22.93 -6.39 -14.21
C ILE A 216 21.52 -6.94 -14.50
N GLY A 217 20.56 -6.08 -14.82
CA GLY A 217 19.16 -6.46 -15.05
C GLY A 217 18.36 -6.66 -13.75
N MET A 218 17.03 -6.64 -13.87
CA MET A 218 16.14 -6.72 -12.70
C MET A 218 16.15 -8.10 -12.02
N ASN A 219 16.29 -9.18 -12.78
CA ASN A 219 16.34 -10.54 -12.22
C ASN A 219 17.55 -10.73 -11.29
N SER A 220 18.71 -10.23 -11.69
CA SER A 220 19.93 -10.27 -10.87
C SER A 220 19.80 -9.39 -9.62
N VAL A 221 19.16 -8.22 -9.73
CA VAL A 221 18.85 -7.37 -8.56
C VAL A 221 17.93 -8.11 -7.60
N LEU A 222 16.88 -8.76 -8.08
CA LEU A 222 15.96 -9.53 -7.24
C LEU A 222 16.69 -10.68 -6.53
N ALA A 223 17.58 -11.40 -7.23
CA ALA A 223 18.37 -12.48 -6.64
C ALA A 223 19.32 -11.97 -5.54
N ILE A 224 20.04 -10.87 -5.80
CA ILE A 224 20.92 -10.25 -4.79
C ILE A 224 20.12 -9.80 -3.58
N VAL A 225 18.98 -9.15 -3.79
CA VAL A 225 18.12 -8.68 -2.68
C VAL A 225 17.53 -9.84 -1.90
N ALA A 226 17.17 -10.95 -2.56
CA ALA A 226 16.72 -12.17 -1.88
C ALA A 226 17.83 -12.76 -1.00
N VAL A 227 19.07 -12.82 -1.48
CA VAL A 227 20.22 -13.28 -0.67
C VAL A 227 20.46 -12.35 0.52
N VAL A 228 20.48 -11.03 0.29
CA VAL A 228 20.63 -10.04 1.38
C VAL A 228 19.49 -10.16 2.39
N ASN A 229 18.27 -10.43 1.94
CA ASN A 229 17.11 -10.61 2.79
C ASN A 229 17.28 -11.82 3.72
N VAL A 230 17.71 -12.97 3.19
CA VAL A 230 17.98 -14.19 3.99
C VAL A 230 19.11 -13.97 4.99
N VAL A 231 20.22 -13.34 4.56
CA VAL A 231 21.34 -13.02 5.46
C VAL A 231 20.89 -12.05 6.56
N SER A 232 20.10 -11.04 6.20
CA SER A 232 19.53 -10.07 7.13
C SER A 232 18.57 -10.72 8.11
N ALA A 233 17.76 -11.69 7.69
CA ALA A 233 16.90 -12.46 8.59
C ALA A 233 17.73 -13.14 9.67
N TYR A 234 18.76 -13.88 9.25
CA TYR A 234 19.62 -14.62 10.16
C TYR A 234 20.41 -13.71 11.13
N ALA A 235 20.88 -12.56 10.65
CA ALA A 235 21.73 -11.66 11.42
C ALA A 235 20.96 -10.65 12.30
N LEU A 236 19.87 -10.07 11.80
CA LEU A 236 19.18 -8.95 12.47
C LEU A 236 17.95 -9.38 13.28
N GLU A 237 17.27 -10.47 12.92
CA GLU A 237 16.07 -10.92 13.65
C GLU A 237 16.39 -11.28 15.10
N ARG A 238 17.60 -11.81 15.37
CA ARG A 238 18.07 -12.13 16.72
C ARG A 238 18.24 -10.90 17.62
N HIS A 239 18.33 -9.69 17.05
CA HIS A 239 18.59 -8.45 17.77
C HIS A 239 17.41 -7.47 17.78
N ASP A 240 16.23 -7.89 17.29
CA ASP A 240 15.02 -7.04 17.18
C ASP A 240 15.24 -5.72 16.39
N ILE A 241 16.21 -5.72 15.47
CA ILE A 241 16.52 -4.55 14.64
C ILE A 241 15.65 -4.59 13.38
N GLN A 242 14.76 -3.60 13.25
CA GLN A 242 13.86 -3.47 12.10
C GLN A 242 14.52 -2.61 11.02
N PHE A 243 15.31 -3.24 10.16
CA PHE A 243 16.02 -2.58 9.05
C PHE A 243 15.37 -2.89 7.69
N PHE A 244 15.53 -1.99 6.70
CA PHE A 244 14.91 -2.17 5.37
C PHE A 244 15.28 -3.49 4.69
N THR A 245 16.48 -4.01 4.94
CA THR A 245 16.98 -5.27 4.38
C THR A 245 16.08 -6.46 4.71
N SER A 246 15.37 -6.41 5.85
CA SER A 246 14.41 -7.43 6.28
C SER A 246 13.13 -7.47 5.43
N TYR A 247 12.73 -6.36 4.82
CA TYR A 247 11.49 -6.27 4.02
C TYR A 247 11.74 -5.92 2.55
N TRP A 248 13.01 -5.77 2.18
CA TRP A 248 13.44 -5.32 0.86
C TRP A 248 13.00 -6.26 -0.27
N PHE A 249 12.96 -7.56 0.01
CA PHE A 249 12.50 -8.56 -0.95
C PHE A 249 11.04 -8.33 -1.38
N SER A 250 10.14 -8.12 -0.42
CA SER A 250 8.72 -7.83 -0.71
C SER A 250 8.54 -6.58 -1.59
N TRP A 251 9.31 -5.53 -1.32
CA TRP A 251 9.29 -4.31 -2.12
C TRP A 251 9.85 -4.54 -3.54
N THR A 252 10.96 -5.26 -3.66
CA THR A 252 11.59 -5.54 -4.96
C THR A 252 10.79 -6.49 -5.84
N LEU A 253 9.97 -7.39 -5.28
CA LEU A 253 8.98 -8.16 -6.03
C LEU A 253 8.02 -7.24 -6.80
N GLY A 254 7.54 -6.17 -6.15
CA GLY A 254 6.71 -5.16 -6.80
C GLY A 254 7.42 -4.46 -7.95
N ALA A 255 8.68 -4.05 -7.73
CA ALA A 255 9.52 -3.44 -8.75
C ALA A 255 9.79 -4.40 -9.92
N TRP A 256 10.00 -5.69 -9.65
CA TRP A 256 10.16 -6.74 -10.65
C TRP A 256 8.91 -6.90 -11.52
N ILE A 257 7.70 -6.90 -10.93
CA ILE A 257 6.44 -6.92 -11.69
C ILE A 257 6.36 -5.71 -12.63
N ALA A 258 6.76 -4.53 -12.15
CA ALA A 258 6.75 -3.32 -12.96
C ALA A 258 7.74 -3.39 -14.16
N ASP A 259 8.93 -3.97 -13.97
CA ASP A 259 9.90 -4.17 -15.05
C ASP A 259 9.42 -5.23 -16.04
N ALA A 260 8.92 -6.37 -15.56
CA ALA A 260 8.36 -7.43 -16.39
C ALA A 260 7.20 -6.90 -17.28
N LYS A 261 6.29 -6.12 -16.70
CA LYS A 261 5.17 -5.52 -17.45
C LYS A 261 5.58 -4.34 -18.34
N ALA A 262 6.75 -3.74 -18.14
CA ALA A 262 7.29 -2.70 -19.03
C ALA A 262 7.95 -3.29 -20.29
N HIS A 263 8.52 -4.49 -20.20
CA HIS A 263 9.16 -5.18 -21.33
C HIS A 263 8.23 -6.10 -22.13
N GLU A 264 7.09 -6.52 -21.55
CA GLU A 264 6.06 -7.30 -22.27
C GLU A 264 5.34 -6.44 -23.33
N ALA A 265 5.92 -6.35 -24.53
CA ALA A 265 5.25 -5.83 -25.72
C ALA A 265 4.20 -6.80 -26.31
N SER A 266 4.14 -8.07 -25.88
CA SER A 266 3.18 -9.06 -26.39
C SER A 266 2.78 -10.15 -25.39
N GLN A 267 1.51 -10.15 -24.98
CA GLN A 267 0.59 -11.29 -25.00
C GLN A 267 1.01 -12.70 -24.49
N THR A 268 1.93 -12.86 -23.55
CA THR A 268 1.98 -14.11 -22.76
C THR A 268 0.84 -14.09 -21.75
N ARG A 269 -0.29 -14.71 -22.11
CA ARG A 269 -1.43 -14.86 -21.20
C ARG A 269 -0.98 -15.69 -20.00
N SER A 270 -0.87 -15.06 -18.83
CA SER A 270 -0.47 -15.78 -17.63
C SER A 270 -1.50 -16.87 -17.31
N SER A 271 -0.98 -18.03 -16.90
CA SER A 271 -1.82 -19.18 -16.57
C SER A 271 -2.68 -18.93 -15.34
N TRP A 272 -3.82 -19.61 -15.29
CA TRP A 272 -4.72 -19.50 -14.15
C TRP A 272 -4.12 -20.06 -12.85
N TRP A 273 -3.08 -20.88 -12.99
CA TRP A 273 -2.27 -21.42 -11.91
C TRP A 273 -1.64 -20.33 -11.02
N LEU A 274 -1.44 -19.09 -11.51
CA LEU A 274 -0.93 -18.02 -10.63
C LEU A 274 -1.87 -17.68 -9.47
N TYR A 275 -3.19 -17.82 -9.62
CA TYR A 275 -4.09 -17.66 -8.45
C TYR A 275 -4.02 -18.84 -7.49
N VAL A 276 -3.75 -20.04 -8.00
CA VAL A 276 -3.55 -21.23 -7.15
C VAL A 276 -2.25 -21.07 -6.35
N LEU A 277 -1.16 -20.66 -7.01
CA LEU A 277 0.10 -20.35 -6.34
C LEU A 277 -0.08 -19.22 -5.32
N ALA A 278 -0.79 -18.14 -5.69
CA ALA A 278 -1.11 -17.08 -4.74
C ALA A 278 -1.82 -17.60 -3.50
N ALA A 279 -2.86 -18.43 -3.67
CA ALA A 279 -3.60 -19.04 -2.56
C ALA A 279 -2.72 -19.98 -1.72
N ALA A 280 -1.88 -20.80 -2.36
CA ALA A 280 -0.97 -21.70 -1.68
C ALA A 280 0.02 -20.93 -0.80
N PHE A 281 0.66 -19.88 -1.32
CA PHE A 281 1.57 -19.03 -0.55
C PHE A 281 0.86 -18.27 0.57
N VAL A 282 -0.40 -17.88 0.39
CA VAL A 282 -1.20 -17.27 1.47
C VAL A 282 -1.42 -18.25 2.61
N VAL A 283 -1.82 -19.49 2.30
CA VAL A 283 -2.01 -20.55 3.31
C VAL A 283 -0.70 -20.92 3.99
N LEU A 284 0.39 -21.06 3.24
CA LEU A 284 1.72 -21.30 3.78
C LEU A 284 2.17 -20.17 4.71
N GLY A 285 1.90 -18.91 4.34
CA GLY A 285 2.16 -17.76 5.19
C GLY A 285 1.36 -17.79 6.50
N CYS A 286 0.09 -18.20 6.46
CA CYS A 286 -0.73 -18.37 7.67
C CYS A 286 -0.17 -19.44 8.61
N ALA A 287 0.35 -20.55 8.07
CA ALA A 287 1.01 -21.58 8.85
C ALA A 287 2.37 -21.11 9.40
N ALA A 288 3.18 -20.45 8.56
CA ALA A 288 4.47 -19.90 8.95
C ALA A 288 4.36 -18.83 10.04
N PHE A 289 3.25 -18.09 10.10
CA PHE A 289 3.00 -17.06 11.11
C PHE A 289 3.01 -17.61 12.54
N HIS A 290 2.77 -18.92 12.72
CA HIS A 290 2.92 -19.59 14.00
C HIS A 290 4.38 -19.68 14.48
N PHE A 291 5.33 -19.79 13.54
CA PHE A 291 6.76 -19.94 13.82
C PHE A 291 7.53 -18.62 13.81
N GLY A 292 6.98 -17.58 13.16
CA GLY A 292 7.58 -16.26 13.13
C GLY A 292 6.90 -15.32 12.13
N GLN A 293 6.90 -14.03 12.45
CA GLN A 293 6.30 -13.02 11.57
C GLN A 293 7.10 -12.83 10.27
N TYR A 294 8.42 -12.91 10.36
CA TYR A 294 9.31 -12.63 9.25
C TYR A 294 9.05 -13.53 8.04
N GLY A 295 9.12 -14.86 8.25
CA GLY A 295 8.91 -15.84 7.17
C GLY A 295 7.49 -15.74 6.57
N ALA A 296 6.49 -15.53 7.43
CA ALA A 296 5.11 -15.34 6.99
C ALA A 296 4.96 -14.13 6.06
N PHE A 297 5.63 -13.01 6.37
CA PHE A 297 5.57 -11.80 5.56
C PHE A 297 6.18 -12.01 4.18
N GLN A 298 7.27 -12.78 4.06
CA GLN A 298 7.86 -13.09 2.75
C GLN A 298 6.93 -13.99 1.91
N LEU A 299 6.32 -15.01 2.52
CA LEU A 299 5.36 -15.89 1.84
C LEU A 299 4.12 -15.13 1.38
N TRP A 300 3.56 -14.26 2.22
CA TRP A 300 2.45 -13.40 1.83
C TRP A 300 2.83 -12.41 0.72
N ALA A 301 4.04 -11.86 0.74
CA ALA A 301 4.53 -11.00 -0.34
C ALA A 301 4.61 -11.75 -1.68
N ILE A 302 5.14 -12.97 -1.68
CA ILE A 302 5.21 -13.83 -2.88
C ILE A 302 3.80 -14.17 -3.38
N GLY A 303 2.91 -14.61 -2.49
CA GLY A 303 1.54 -14.93 -2.84
C GLY A 303 0.80 -13.74 -3.45
N PHE A 304 0.95 -12.57 -2.83
CA PHE A 304 0.39 -11.34 -3.36
C PHE A 304 1.05 -10.88 -4.67
N ALA A 305 2.36 -11.10 -4.86
CA ALA A 305 3.04 -10.79 -6.11
C ALA A 305 2.47 -11.60 -7.29
N PHE A 306 2.22 -12.90 -7.11
CA PHE A 306 1.54 -13.72 -8.13
C PHE A 306 0.12 -13.23 -8.43
N TYR A 307 -0.64 -12.88 -7.38
CA TYR A 307 -1.97 -12.31 -7.53
C TYR A 307 -1.94 -10.98 -8.30
N LEU A 308 -1.05 -10.06 -7.92
CA LEU A 308 -0.90 -8.73 -8.52
C LEU A 308 -0.44 -8.82 -9.97
N TYR A 309 0.56 -9.64 -10.28
CA TYR A 309 1.06 -9.83 -11.64
C TYR A 309 -0.07 -10.21 -12.60
N ARG A 310 -0.94 -11.15 -12.18
CA ARG A 310 -2.11 -11.56 -12.95
C ARG A 310 -3.24 -10.52 -12.94
N ALA A 311 -3.50 -9.87 -11.81
CA ALA A 311 -4.55 -8.86 -11.70
C ALA A 311 -4.29 -7.63 -12.58
N LEU A 312 -3.02 -7.34 -12.88
CA LEU A 312 -2.59 -6.27 -13.78
C LEU A 312 -2.62 -6.64 -15.28
N GLU A 313 -2.87 -7.90 -15.61
CA GLU A 313 -3.10 -8.29 -17.00
C GLU A 313 -4.45 -7.76 -17.47
N CYS A 314 -4.42 -6.85 -18.44
CA CYS A 314 -5.64 -6.42 -19.11
C CYS A 314 -6.37 -7.65 -19.64
N LYS A 315 -7.68 -7.72 -19.42
CA LYS A 315 -8.59 -8.58 -20.19
C LYS A 315 -8.64 -8.11 -21.65
N LYS A 316 -7.54 -8.22 -22.39
CA LYS A 316 -7.57 -8.22 -23.85
C LYS A 316 -8.19 -9.56 -24.27
N GLY A 317 -9.33 -9.52 -24.93
CA GLY A 317 -9.86 -10.63 -25.72
C GLY A 317 -10.48 -11.80 -24.94
N LYS A 318 -11.73 -11.64 -24.49
CA LYS A 318 -12.69 -12.76 -24.50
C LYS A 318 -13.94 -12.34 -25.29
N LYS A 319 -13.72 -11.74 -26.46
CA LYS A 319 -14.77 -11.36 -27.42
C LYS A 319 -14.45 -11.74 -28.87
N ASP A 320 -13.23 -12.18 -29.20
CA ASP A 320 -12.83 -12.31 -30.62
C ASP A 320 -12.89 -13.73 -31.21
N GLU A 321 -13.47 -14.73 -30.53
CA GLU A 321 -13.73 -16.04 -31.18
C GLU A 321 -15.20 -16.45 -31.20
N THR A 322 -16.10 -15.65 -30.62
CA THR A 322 -17.55 -15.95 -30.66
C THR A 322 -18.39 -14.78 -31.17
N SER A 323 -17.77 -13.63 -31.45
CA SER A 323 -18.50 -12.40 -31.78
C SER A 323 -18.35 -11.93 -33.23
N GLU A 324 -17.77 -12.73 -34.13
CA GLU A 324 -17.74 -12.45 -35.57
C GLU A 324 -18.96 -13.01 -36.32
N LYS A 325 -19.91 -13.67 -35.61
CA LYS A 325 -21.17 -14.14 -36.20
C LYS A 325 -22.43 -13.35 -35.83
N ASN A 326 -22.33 -12.29 -35.03
CA ASN A 326 -23.50 -11.49 -34.64
C ASN A 326 -23.21 -9.98 -34.69
N GLU A 327 -22.83 -9.49 -35.86
CA GLU A 327 -22.80 -8.06 -36.14
C GLU A 327 -24.09 -7.65 -36.85
N LYS A 328 -25.17 -7.51 -36.08
CA LYS A 328 -26.32 -6.63 -36.37
C LYS A 328 -27.13 -6.44 -35.08
N GLY A 329 -26.86 -5.32 -34.41
CA GLY A 329 -27.75 -4.78 -33.38
C GLY A 329 -27.37 -5.09 -31.94
N ASN A 330 -26.43 -4.33 -31.35
CA ASN A 330 -26.60 -3.83 -29.97
C ASN A 330 -25.57 -2.73 -29.63
N LYS A 331 -25.84 -1.47 -30.01
CA LYS A 331 -25.05 -0.30 -29.59
C LYS A 331 -25.25 0.09 -28.11
N GLY A 332 -26.00 -0.68 -27.31
CA GLY A 332 -26.26 -0.42 -25.89
C GLY A 332 -25.33 -1.11 -24.88
N SER A 333 -24.45 -2.04 -25.31
CA SER A 333 -23.78 -2.96 -24.39
C SER A 333 -22.43 -2.49 -23.81
N GLU A 334 -21.78 -1.46 -24.35
CA GLU A 334 -20.44 -1.06 -23.88
C GLU A 334 -20.47 -0.12 -22.66
N SER A 335 -21.46 0.78 -22.58
CA SER A 335 -21.71 1.61 -21.38
C SER A 335 -22.02 0.77 -20.13
N SER A 336 -22.63 -0.41 -20.31
CA SER A 336 -23.07 -1.28 -19.23
C SER A 336 -21.97 -2.19 -18.62
N ARG A 337 -20.82 -2.38 -19.27
CA ARG A 337 -19.77 -3.31 -18.77
C ARG A 337 -18.72 -2.67 -17.88
N ASN A 338 -18.40 -1.38 -18.06
CA ASN A 338 -17.68 -0.59 -17.05
C ASN A 338 -18.54 -0.37 -15.78
N ALA A 339 -19.86 -0.57 -15.89
CA ALA A 339 -20.78 -0.61 -14.75
C ALA A 339 -20.70 -1.91 -13.92
N ARG A 340 -19.98 -2.95 -14.37
CA ARG A 340 -19.77 -4.23 -13.66
C ARG A 340 -18.43 -4.34 -12.94
N ALA A 341 -17.63 -3.27 -12.84
CA ALA A 341 -16.76 -3.15 -11.68
C ALA A 341 -17.70 -3.08 -10.47
N GLY A 342 -17.94 -4.23 -9.82
CA GLY A 342 -18.93 -4.39 -8.77
C GLY A 342 -18.79 -3.25 -7.77
N TRP A 343 -19.92 -2.74 -7.27
CA TRP A 343 -19.97 -1.61 -6.34
C TRP A 343 -18.91 -1.70 -5.22
N GLY A 344 -18.63 -2.91 -4.72
CA GLY A 344 -17.55 -3.17 -3.75
C GLY A 344 -16.13 -2.78 -4.22
N LEU A 345 -15.75 -3.01 -5.48
CA LEU A 345 -14.43 -2.63 -6.00
C LEU A 345 -14.29 -1.10 -6.06
N ARG A 346 -15.35 -0.39 -6.47
CA ARG A 346 -15.38 1.07 -6.48
C ARG A 346 -15.31 1.64 -5.07
N LEU A 347 -16.01 1.01 -4.12
CA LEU A 347 -15.96 1.39 -2.72
C LEU A 347 -14.56 1.21 -2.14
N LEU A 348 -13.93 0.04 -2.36
CA LEU A 348 -12.55 -0.22 -1.93
C LEU A 348 -11.55 0.73 -2.57
N SER A 349 -11.74 1.10 -3.85
CA SER A 349 -10.89 2.10 -4.51
C SER A 349 -10.95 3.46 -3.81
N ARG A 350 -12.12 3.89 -3.33
CA ARG A 350 -12.25 5.14 -2.54
C ARG A 350 -11.51 5.07 -1.21
N PHE A 351 -11.53 3.91 -0.54
CA PHE A 351 -10.69 3.68 0.64
C PHE A 351 -9.19 3.69 0.29
N GLY A 352 -8.84 3.33 -0.94
CA GLY A 352 -7.49 3.43 -1.48
C GLY A 352 -6.93 4.85 -1.49
N ASP A 353 -7.76 5.84 -1.79
CA ASP A 353 -7.35 7.25 -1.94
C ASP A 353 -6.75 7.82 -0.64
N PHE A 354 -7.37 7.51 0.51
CA PHE A 354 -6.92 7.96 1.84
C PHE A 354 -6.29 6.84 2.69
N SER A 355 -5.93 5.72 2.05
CA SER A 355 -5.34 4.56 2.73
C SER A 355 -4.11 4.91 3.57
N PHE A 356 -3.30 5.86 3.10
CA PHE A 356 -2.09 6.31 3.80
C PHE A 356 -2.42 7.14 5.04
N SER A 357 -3.37 8.07 4.95
CA SER A 357 -3.90 8.78 6.12
C SER A 357 -4.46 7.84 7.18
N LEU A 358 -5.29 6.85 6.78
CA LEU A 358 -5.83 5.85 7.72
C LEU A 358 -4.70 5.07 8.38
N TYR A 359 -3.71 4.66 7.59
CA TYR A 359 -2.54 3.95 8.09
C TYR A 359 -1.76 4.74 9.15
N LEU A 360 -1.62 6.07 9.00
CA LEU A 360 -0.82 6.88 9.90
C LEU A 360 -1.48 7.23 11.23
N ILE A 361 -2.81 7.33 11.29
CA ILE A 361 -3.48 7.94 12.45
C ILE A 361 -4.39 6.99 13.24
N HIS A 362 -4.66 5.78 12.75
CA HIS A 362 -5.65 4.88 13.37
C HIS A 362 -5.27 4.44 14.80
N LEU A 363 -4.00 4.14 15.07
CA LEU A 363 -3.56 3.64 16.37
C LEU A 363 -3.78 4.66 17.52
N PRO A 364 -3.30 5.92 17.41
CA PRO A 364 -3.58 6.94 18.43
C PRO A 364 -5.06 7.17 18.67
N ILE A 365 -5.89 7.13 17.60
CA ILE A 365 -7.34 7.24 17.73
C ILE A 365 -7.91 6.06 18.53
N PHE A 366 -7.50 4.82 18.24
CA PHE A 366 -7.98 3.64 18.98
C PHE A 366 -7.56 3.66 20.44
N VAL A 367 -6.33 4.07 20.74
CA VAL A 367 -5.84 4.18 22.12
C VAL A 367 -6.60 5.24 22.90
N LEU A 368 -6.88 6.39 22.28
CA LEU A 368 -7.72 7.43 22.88
C LEU A 368 -9.14 6.92 23.17
N LEU A 369 -9.78 6.28 22.20
CA LEU A 369 -11.13 5.75 22.36
C LEU A 369 -11.20 4.69 23.46
N SER A 370 -10.21 3.79 23.52
CA SER A 370 -10.11 2.78 24.59
C SER A 370 -9.92 3.41 25.96
N SER A 371 -9.09 4.45 26.06
CA SER A 371 -8.88 5.21 27.30
C SER A 371 -10.15 5.93 27.75
N LEU A 372 -10.87 6.57 26.82
CA LEU A 372 -12.07 7.37 27.08
C LEU A 372 -13.29 6.52 27.44
N LEU A 373 -13.57 5.48 26.65
CA LEU A 373 -14.81 4.72 26.73
C LEU A 373 -14.72 3.56 27.72
N TYR A 374 -13.54 2.94 27.85
CA TYR A 374 -13.37 1.70 28.61
C TYR A 374 -12.18 1.73 29.57
N ARG A 375 -11.62 2.91 29.84
CA ARG A 375 -10.50 3.07 30.79
C ARG A 375 -9.35 2.10 30.48
N SER A 376 -9.03 1.94 29.20
CA SER A 376 -7.97 1.05 28.69
C SER A 376 -8.18 -0.45 29.01
N SER A 377 -9.40 -0.87 29.35
CA SER A 377 -9.73 -2.28 29.63
C SER A 377 -10.15 -3.04 28.38
N LEU A 378 -9.71 -4.30 28.27
CA LEU A 378 -10.07 -5.17 27.15
C LEU A 378 -11.53 -5.64 27.26
N GLN A 379 -12.24 -5.59 26.15
CA GLN A 379 -13.66 -5.92 26.05
C GLN A 379 -13.88 -7.37 25.60
N MET A 380 -14.86 -8.03 26.22
CA MET A 380 -15.37 -9.33 25.75
C MET A 380 -16.23 -9.19 24.49
N SER A 381 -16.92 -8.05 24.37
CA SER A 381 -17.76 -7.73 23.21
C SER A 381 -16.91 -7.29 22.02
N ILE A 382 -17.25 -7.74 20.81
CA ILE A 382 -16.57 -7.33 19.57
C ILE A 382 -17.11 -5.99 19.04
N TRP A 383 -18.32 -5.58 19.44
CA TRP A 383 -18.98 -4.38 18.93
C TRP A 383 -18.18 -3.07 19.09
N PRO A 384 -17.46 -2.82 20.20
CA PRO A 384 -16.61 -1.64 20.35
C PRO A 384 -15.58 -1.51 19.21
N SER A 385 -15.03 -2.63 18.73
CA SER A 385 -14.05 -2.62 17.62
C SER A 385 -14.63 -2.04 16.32
N PHE A 386 -15.91 -2.30 16.03
CA PHE A 386 -16.58 -1.69 14.88
C PHE A 386 -16.85 -0.21 15.10
N GLY A 387 -17.24 0.18 16.32
CA GLY A 387 -17.41 1.59 16.70
C GLY A 387 -16.14 2.40 16.50
N TYR A 388 -14.97 1.82 16.82
CA TYR A 388 -13.69 2.51 16.68
C TYR A 388 -13.34 2.72 15.21
N MET A 389 -13.62 1.74 14.35
CA MET A 389 -13.46 1.89 12.90
C MET A 389 -14.39 2.98 12.34
N LEU A 390 -15.62 3.10 12.85
CA LEU A 390 -16.55 4.15 12.45
C LEU A 390 -16.07 5.56 12.82
N VAL A 391 -15.17 5.69 13.79
CA VAL A 391 -14.52 6.97 14.13
C VAL A 391 -13.22 7.17 13.32
N ALA A 392 -12.35 6.16 13.28
CA ALA A 392 -11.05 6.28 12.65
C ALA A 392 -11.11 6.47 11.13
N VAL A 393 -12.06 5.82 10.44
CA VAL A 393 -12.21 5.95 8.98
C VAL A 393 -12.60 7.38 8.56
N PRO A 394 -13.65 8.01 9.13
CA PRO A 394 -13.95 9.41 8.83
C PRO A 394 -12.83 10.37 9.23
N ALA A 395 -12.20 10.16 10.40
CA ALA A 395 -11.07 10.99 10.84
C ALA A 395 -9.91 10.93 9.84
N ALA A 396 -9.61 9.73 9.31
CA ALA A 396 -8.59 9.54 8.27
C ALA A 396 -8.96 10.24 6.96
N TYR A 397 -10.23 10.23 6.56
CA TYR A 397 -10.68 10.96 5.38
C TYR A 397 -10.54 12.48 5.56
N VAL A 398 -10.85 13.01 6.75
CA VAL A 398 -10.64 14.44 7.07
C VAL A 398 -9.15 14.78 7.02
N PHE A 399 -8.30 13.98 7.66
CA PHE A 399 -6.85 14.15 7.65
C PHE A 399 -6.28 14.10 6.22
N TYR A 400 -6.79 13.19 5.38
CA TYR A 400 -6.43 13.13 3.96
C TYR A 400 -6.75 14.43 3.22
N ARG A 401 -7.95 14.99 3.43
CA ARG A 401 -8.37 16.23 2.76
C ARG A 401 -7.56 17.44 3.20
N LEU A 402 -7.22 17.51 4.49
CA LEU A 402 -6.55 18.66 5.10
C LEU A 402 -5.03 18.64 4.96
N VAL A 403 -4.41 17.45 4.93
CA VAL A 403 -2.94 17.31 5.02
C VAL A 403 -2.38 16.55 3.82
N GLU A 404 -2.85 15.31 3.58
CA GLU A 404 -2.27 14.44 2.55
C GLU A 404 -2.48 15.00 1.14
N LEU A 405 -3.70 15.44 0.81
CA LEU A 405 -4.03 15.93 -0.51
C LEU A 405 -3.27 17.22 -0.87
N PRO A 406 -3.14 18.24 0.02
CA PRO A 406 -2.23 19.36 -0.20
C PRO A 406 -0.76 18.94 -0.38
N ALA A 407 -0.25 18.00 0.42
CA ALA A 407 1.11 17.49 0.28
C ALA A 407 1.33 16.78 -1.08
N MET A 408 0.33 16.04 -1.56
CA MET A 408 0.36 15.43 -2.90
C MET A 408 0.38 16.48 -4.01
N LYS A 409 -0.43 17.54 -3.91
CA LYS A 409 -0.42 18.65 -4.87
C LYS A 409 0.93 19.37 -4.89
N TRP A 410 1.53 19.60 -3.72
CA TRP A 410 2.85 20.20 -3.60
C TRP A 410 3.94 19.31 -4.20
N SER A 411 3.95 18.01 -3.91
CA SER A 411 4.86 17.05 -4.54
C SER A 411 4.77 17.05 -6.07
N ALA A 412 3.56 17.22 -6.62
CA ALA A 412 3.35 17.25 -8.06
C ALA A 412 3.82 18.55 -8.73
N SER A 413 3.80 19.68 -8.03
CA SER A 413 4.29 20.96 -8.58
C SER A 413 5.81 20.96 -8.80
N LEU A 414 6.54 20.06 -8.13
CA LEU A 414 7.97 19.83 -8.32
C LEU A 414 8.31 19.03 -9.59
N LYS A 415 7.32 18.58 -10.38
CA LYS A 415 7.60 17.93 -11.67
C LYS A 415 8.35 18.92 -12.58
N PRO A 416 9.50 18.53 -13.18
CA PRO A 416 10.18 19.39 -14.13
C PRO A 416 9.22 19.75 -15.24
N LYS A 417 9.01 21.05 -15.47
CA LYS A 417 8.39 21.50 -16.72
C LYS A 417 9.24 20.92 -17.83
N ALA A 418 8.62 20.17 -18.75
CA ALA A 418 9.31 19.73 -19.95
C ALA A 418 9.92 21.00 -20.56
N LYS A 419 11.26 21.07 -20.61
CA LYS A 419 11.92 22.15 -21.33
C LYS A 419 11.38 22.05 -22.75
N GLY A 420 10.54 23.02 -23.12
CA GLY A 420 10.05 23.14 -24.48
C GLY A 420 11.27 23.10 -25.37
N ALA A 421 11.31 22.15 -26.30
CA ALA A 421 12.26 22.13 -27.39
C ALA A 421 11.90 23.29 -28.33
N TRP A 422 12.18 24.51 -27.88
CA TRP A 422 12.12 25.74 -28.66
C TRP A 422 13.24 26.65 -28.18
N GLN A 423 14.41 26.41 -28.76
CA GLN A 423 15.40 27.42 -29.14
C GLN A 423 16.40 26.70 -30.07
N ARG A 424 15.96 26.51 -31.33
CA ARG A 424 16.87 26.42 -32.47
C ARG A 424 16.89 27.80 -33.11
N SER A 425 18.08 28.40 -33.16
CA SER A 425 18.71 29.09 -34.28
C SER A 425 19.66 30.14 -33.72
#